data_AF-A0A348PC69-F1
#
_entry.id   AF-A0A348PC69-F1
#
_cell.length_a   1.000
_cell.length_b   1.000
_cell.length_c   1.000
_cell.angle_alpha   90.00
_cell.angle_beta   90.00
_cell.angle_gamma   90.00
#
_symmetry.space_group_name_H-M   'P 1'
#
loop_
_entity.id
_entity.type
_entity.pdbx_description
1 polymer ?
#
loop_
_entity_poly.entity_id
_entity_poly.type
_entity_poly.pdbx_seq_one_letter_code
_entity_poly.pdbx_strand_id
1 'polypeptide(L)'
;MVGKEVGVLKDRITQSELAVVESNKKRDELVAENEQLKAVTAQLSDAVTTMEDQVRKLSKMMPEPVNAKLMPLMQRIPADPTNTRVSTAERFQNVLGILNELNKANSEISVSYEIRTLADGSSSEVQVFYVGLAQAYYISPRGLAGIGRPTEDGWKWESASAATSSQITQALEIIQGKQTPSFVPLPITIK
;
A
#
# COMPACT_ATOMS: atom_id res chain seq x y z
N MET A 1 -75.74 23.00 11.06
CA MET A 1 -74.78 22.26 10.21
C MET A 1 -73.42 22.96 10.14
N VAL A 2 -73.37 24.27 9.86
CA VAL A 2 -72.12 25.07 9.73
C VAL A 2 -71.14 24.96 10.91
N GLY A 3 -71.59 24.97 12.17
CA GLY A 3 -70.69 24.89 13.33
C GLY A 3 -69.91 23.56 13.47
N LYS A 4 -70.48 22.45 12.97
CA LYS A 4 -69.82 21.12 12.98
C LYS A 4 -68.73 21.04 11.91
N GLU A 5 -68.98 21.62 10.75
CA GLU A 5 -68.01 21.72 9.65
C GLU A 5 -66.82 22.61 10.03
N VAL A 6 -67.06 23.74 10.70
CA VAL A 6 -65.99 24.61 11.22
C VAL A 6 -65.11 23.90 12.25
N GLY A 7 -65.69 23.05 13.12
CA GLY A 7 -64.94 22.24 14.07
C GLY A 7 -64.01 21.23 13.37
N VAL A 8 -64.54 20.46 12.42
CA VAL A 8 -63.76 19.48 11.65
C VAL A 8 -62.63 20.15 10.84
N LEU A 9 -62.88 21.34 10.31
CA LEU A 9 -61.85 22.12 9.59
C LEU A 9 -60.75 22.61 10.53
N LYS A 10 -61.07 23.08 11.75
CA LYS A 10 -60.07 23.46 12.76
C LYS A 10 -59.21 22.27 13.20
N ASP A 11 -59.82 21.11 13.40
CA ASP A 11 -59.09 19.90 13.74
C ASP A 11 -58.13 19.49 12.62
N ARG A 12 -58.57 19.54 11.35
CA ARG A 12 -57.69 19.28 10.19
C ARG A 12 -56.56 20.29 10.05
N ILE A 13 -56.83 21.57 10.30
CA ILE A 13 -55.78 22.62 10.28
C ILE A 13 -54.74 22.31 11.35
N THR A 14 -55.16 22.04 12.58
CA THR A 14 -54.25 21.71 13.69
C THR A 14 -53.43 20.46 13.41
N GLN A 15 -54.08 19.42 12.86
CA GLN A 15 -53.39 18.18 12.49
C GLN A 15 -52.39 18.39 11.35
N SER A 16 -52.72 19.26 10.38
CA SER A 16 -51.82 19.64 9.30
C SER A 16 -50.65 20.48 9.80
N GLU A 17 -50.88 21.42 10.72
CA GLU A 17 -49.84 22.23 11.35
C GLU A 17 -48.85 21.36 12.13
N LEU A 18 -49.35 20.39 12.92
CA LEU A 18 -48.51 19.42 13.63
C LEU A 18 -47.68 18.57 12.66
N ALA A 19 -48.29 18.08 11.58
CA ALA A 19 -47.59 17.32 10.56
C ALA A 19 -46.50 18.15 9.84
N VAL A 20 -46.74 19.45 9.61
CA VAL A 20 -45.75 20.36 9.04
C VAL A 20 -44.59 20.59 10.01
N VAL A 21 -44.86 20.76 11.31
CA VAL A 21 -43.81 20.92 12.33
C VAL A 21 -42.95 19.66 12.42
N GLU A 22 -43.54 18.47 12.46
CA GLU A 22 -42.81 17.20 12.51
C GLU A 22 -41.98 16.99 11.23
N SER A 23 -42.56 17.27 10.06
CA SER A 23 -41.86 17.19 8.77
C SER A 23 -40.67 18.14 8.69
N ASN A 24 -40.84 19.39 9.14
CA ASN A 24 -39.75 20.37 9.19
C ASN A 24 -38.64 19.92 10.14
N LYS A 25 -38.99 19.42 11.34
CA LYS A 25 -38.01 18.86 12.26
C LYS A 25 -37.24 17.70 11.63
N LYS A 26 -37.93 16.78 10.96
CA LYS A 26 -37.27 15.64 10.31
C LYS A 26 -36.36 16.07 9.16
N ARG A 27 -36.78 17.08 8.39
CA ARG A 27 -35.96 17.69 7.36
C ARG A 27 -34.69 18.29 7.95
N ASP A 28 -34.80 19.07 9.02
CA ASP A 28 -33.66 19.72 9.66
C ASP A 28 -32.66 18.68 10.23
N GLU A 29 -33.16 17.61 10.85
CA GLU A 29 -32.35 16.47 11.30
C GLU A 29 -31.59 15.81 10.14
N LEU A 30 -32.28 15.51 9.04
CA LEU A 30 -31.66 14.87 7.87
C LEU A 30 -30.65 15.79 7.18
N VAL A 31 -30.89 17.11 7.16
CA VAL A 31 -29.93 18.08 6.62
C VAL A 31 -28.67 18.12 7.49
N ALA A 32 -28.82 18.16 8.82
CA ALA A 32 -27.68 18.13 9.74
C ALA A 32 -26.87 16.83 9.61
N GLU A 33 -27.54 15.68 9.52
CA GLU A 33 -26.91 14.38 9.29
C GLU A 33 -26.18 14.34 7.94
N ASN A 34 -26.79 14.88 6.88
CA ASN A 34 -26.18 14.94 5.56
C ASN A 34 -24.90 15.79 5.55
N GLU A 35 -24.91 16.96 6.20
CA GLU A 35 -23.73 17.82 6.34
C GLU A 35 -22.62 17.13 7.14
N GLN A 36 -22.97 16.41 8.22
CA GLN A 36 -22.01 15.62 8.98
C GLN A 36 -21.39 14.51 8.12
N LEU A 37 -22.20 13.75 7.37
CA LEU A 37 -21.73 12.68 6.49
C LEU A 37 -20.82 13.21 5.38
N LYS A 38 -21.15 14.37 4.79
CA LYS A 38 -20.29 15.05 3.80
C LYS A 38 -18.92 15.40 4.40
N ALA A 39 -18.91 15.97 5.60
CA ALA A 39 -17.66 16.36 6.28
C ALA A 39 -16.76 15.13 6.55
N VAL A 40 -17.34 14.04 7.06
CA VAL A 40 -16.60 12.78 7.31
C VAL A 40 -16.10 12.17 6.00
N THR A 41 -16.91 12.20 4.95
CA THR A 41 -16.53 11.66 3.63
C THR A 41 -15.36 12.45 3.02
N ALA A 42 -15.35 13.78 3.18
CA ALA A 42 -14.24 14.62 2.74
C ALA A 42 -12.94 14.25 3.48
N GLN A 43 -12.99 14.14 4.81
CA GLN A 43 -11.82 13.73 5.61
C GLN A 43 -11.28 12.36 5.20
N LEU A 44 -12.16 11.39 4.95
CA LEU A 44 -11.75 10.06 4.49
C LEU A 44 -11.09 10.14 3.11
N SER A 45 -11.65 10.93 2.18
CA SER A 45 -11.07 11.14 0.85
C SER A 45 -9.65 11.74 0.92
N ASP A 46 -9.44 12.71 1.81
CA ASP A 46 -8.12 13.34 2.03
C ASP A 46 -7.11 12.34 2.62
N ALA A 47 -7.55 11.54 3.59
CA ALA A 47 -6.72 10.48 4.17
C ALA A 47 -6.31 9.44 3.13
N VAL A 48 -7.25 8.96 2.31
CA VAL A 48 -6.97 8.02 1.22
C VAL A 48 -5.98 8.61 0.23
N THR A 49 -6.17 9.88 -0.17
CA THR A 49 -5.25 10.58 -1.07
C THR A 49 -3.83 10.66 -0.50
N THR A 50 -3.72 10.97 0.80
CA THR A 50 -2.42 10.98 1.50
C THR A 50 -1.76 9.60 1.49
N MET A 51 -2.52 8.53 1.72
CA MET A 51 -1.99 7.16 1.68
C MET A 51 -1.53 6.75 0.28
N GLU A 52 -2.29 7.12 -0.76
CA GLU A 52 -1.91 6.89 -2.15
C GLU A 52 -0.57 7.56 -2.48
N ASP A 53 -0.36 8.81 -2.05
CA ASP A 53 0.90 9.52 -2.24
C ASP A 53 2.07 8.86 -1.50
N GLN A 54 1.84 8.39 -0.28
CA GLN A 54 2.84 7.66 0.50
C GLN A 54 3.24 6.35 -0.21
N VAL A 55 2.25 5.59 -0.68
CA VAL A 55 2.48 4.35 -1.44
C VAL A 55 3.24 4.63 -2.74
N ARG A 56 2.91 5.71 -3.46
CA ARG A 56 3.65 6.14 -4.65
C ARG A 56 5.12 6.43 -4.32
N LYS A 57 5.40 7.09 -3.20
CA LYS A 57 6.79 7.37 -2.78
C LYS A 57 7.54 6.08 -2.44
N LEU A 58 6.88 5.14 -1.76
CA LEU A 58 7.49 3.85 -1.40
C LEU A 58 7.88 3.02 -2.62
N SER A 59 7.22 3.21 -3.78
CA SER A 59 7.52 2.42 -4.99
C SER A 59 8.98 2.50 -5.43
N LYS A 60 9.65 3.65 -5.20
CA LYS A 60 11.08 3.81 -5.50
C LYS A 60 11.97 2.93 -4.63
N MET A 61 11.54 2.61 -3.41
CA MET A 61 12.30 1.82 -2.45
C MET A 61 11.97 0.32 -2.53
N MET A 62 10.98 -0.09 -3.35
CA MET A 62 10.63 -1.50 -3.51
C MET A 62 11.68 -2.22 -4.37
N PRO A 63 12.04 -3.47 -4.02
CA PRO A 63 12.76 -4.37 -4.92
C PRO A 63 12.09 -4.49 -6.28
N GLU A 64 12.87 -4.77 -7.33
CA GLU A 64 12.33 -4.97 -8.69
C GLU A 64 11.23 -6.06 -8.73
N PRO A 65 11.41 -7.25 -8.10
CA PRO A 65 10.37 -8.28 -8.13
C PRO A 65 9.06 -7.85 -7.46
N VAL A 66 9.17 -7.07 -6.38
CA VAL A 66 8.02 -6.55 -5.63
C VAL A 66 7.31 -5.46 -6.43
N ASN A 67 8.07 -4.56 -7.06
CA ASN A 67 7.55 -3.52 -7.95
C ASN A 67 6.80 -4.12 -9.14
N ALA A 68 7.39 -5.09 -9.83
CA ALA A 68 6.77 -5.76 -10.97
C ALA A 68 5.43 -6.40 -10.58
N LYS A 69 5.38 -7.05 -9.42
CA LYS A 69 4.16 -7.67 -8.89
C LYS A 69 3.09 -6.65 -8.50
N LEU A 70 3.48 -5.51 -7.92
CA LEU A 70 2.56 -4.46 -7.47
C LEU A 70 2.12 -3.51 -8.58
N MET A 71 2.80 -3.50 -9.72
CA MET A 71 2.54 -2.57 -10.83
C MET A 71 1.06 -2.47 -11.23
N PRO A 72 0.28 -3.56 -11.35
CA PRO A 72 -1.14 -3.46 -11.66
C PRO A 72 -1.95 -2.70 -10.60
N LEU A 73 -1.63 -2.88 -9.31
CA LEU A 73 -2.30 -2.16 -8.21
C LEU A 73 -1.87 -0.69 -8.18
N MET A 74 -0.59 -0.40 -8.46
CA MET A 74 -0.08 0.96 -8.56
C MET A 74 -0.75 1.76 -9.69
N GLN A 75 -1.04 1.10 -10.81
CA GLN A 75 -1.73 1.70 -11.96
C GLN A 75 -3.22 2.01 -11.67
N ARG A 76 -3.83 1.32 -10.69
CA ARG A 76 -5.20 1.59 -10.26
C ARG A 76 -5.33 2.83 -9.37
N ILE A 77 -4.22 3.37 -8.87
CA ILE A 77 -4.22 4.62 -8.11
C ILE A 77 -4.49 5.77 -9.10
N PRO A 78 -5.58 6.55 -8.95
CA PRO A 78 -5.89 7.66 -9.85
C PRO A 78 -4.76 8.68 -9.93
N ALA A 79 -4.47 9.18 -11.13
CA ALA A 79 -3.50 10.26 -11.31
C ALA A 79 -3.99 11.58 -10.71
N ASP A 80 -5.31 11.83 -10.80
CA ASP A 80 -5.99 12.93 -10.14
C ASP A 80 -7.06 12.36 -9.17
N PRO A 81 -6.80 12.41 -7.85
CA PRO A 81 -7.76 12.02 -6.80
C PRO A 81 -9.08 12.79 -6.82
N THR A 82 -9.08 14.02 -7.33
CA THR A 82 -10.24 14.92 -7.33
C THR A 82 -11.11 14.75 -8.58
N ASN A 83 -10.58 14.11 -9.62
CA ASN A 83 -11.27 13.87 -10.89
C ASN A 83 -11.17 12.40 -11.29
N THR A 84 -11.85 11.54 -10.55
CA THR A 84 -11.89 10.09 -10.79
C THR A 84 -13.31 9.54 -10.68
N ARG A 85 -13.59 8.48 -11.45
CA ARG A 85 -14.85 7.72 -11.35
C ARG A 85 -14.79 6.61 -10.31
N VAL A 86 -13.60 6.36 -9.74
CA VAL A 86 -13.39 5.33 -8.72
C VAL A 86 -13.79 5.90 -7.36
N SER A 87 -14.61 5.17 -6.62
CA SER A 87 -15.07 5.61 -5.31
C SER A 87 -13.93 5.65 -4.28
N THR A 88 -14.07 6.48 -3.23
CA THR A 88 -13.12 6.52 -2.10
C THR A 88 -12.93 5.15 -1.46
N ALA A 89 -14.00 4.34 -1.35
CA ALA A 89 -13.94 3.00 -0.78
C ALA A 89 -13.08 2.04 -1.63
N GLU A 90 -13.26 2.04 -2.96
CA GLU A 90 -12.46 1.21 -3.86
C GLU A 90 -10.98 1.64 -3.87
N ARG A 91 -10.71 2.95 -3.83
CA ARG A 91 -9.35 3.50 -3.70
C ARG A 91 -8.69 3.04 -2.41
N PHE A 92 -9.40 3.15 -1.29
CA PHE A 92 -8.90 2.67 0.01
C PHE A 92 -8.61 1.17 0.01
N GLN A 93 -9.50 0.35 -0.56
CA GLN A 93 -9.28 -1.09 -0.72
C GLN A 93 -8.03 -1.39 -1.56
N ASN A 94 -7.79 -0.62 -2.63
CA ASN A 94 -6.59 -0.76 -3.45
C ASN A 94 -5.31 -0.43 -2.65
N VAL A 95 -5.31 0.65 -1.86
CA VAL A 95 -4.21 1.00 -0.95
C VAL A 95 -3.95 -0.13 0.04
N LEU A 96 -4.99 -0.65 0.70
CA LEU A 96 -4.85 -1.78 1.62
C LEU A 96 -4.27 -3.03 0.93
N GLY A 97 -4.70 -3.32 -0.30
CA GLY A 97 -4.14 -4.39 -1.11
C GLY A 97 -2.63 -4.23 -1.33
N ILE A 98 -2.18 -3.02 -1.67
CA ILE A 98 -0.76 -2.73 -1.87
C ILE A 98 0.01 -2.88 -0.54
N LEU A 99 -0.48 -2.30 0.54
CA LEU A 99 0.17 -2.37 1.85
C LEU A 99 0.25 -3.81 2.38
N ASN A 100 -0.76 -4.64 2.14
CA ASN A 100 -0.74 -6.06 2.51
C ASN A 100 0.34 -6.83 1.76
N GLU A 101 0.47 -6.63 0.45
CA GLU A 101 1.51 -7.27 -0.35
C GLU A 101 2.91 -6.77 0.02
N LEU A 102 3.07 -5.48 0.34
CA LEU A 102 4.32 -4.94 0.87
C LEU A 102 4.67 -5.53 2.23
N ASN A 103 3.70 -5.64 3.13
CA ASN A 103 3.91 -6.25 4.44
C ASN A 103 4.32 -7.72 4.32
N LYS A 104 3.70 -8.46 3.39
CA LYS A 104 4.08 -9.84 3.07
C LYS A 104 5.52 -9.90 2.56
N ALA A 105 5.86 -9.10 1.55
CA ALA A 105 7.22 -9.04 1.00
C ALA A 105 8.26 -8.65 2.07
N ASN A 106 7.90 -7.76 3.01
CA ASN A 106 8.78 -7.37 4.10
C ASN A 106 8.96 -8.46 5.18
N SER A 107 7.99 -9.38 5.30
CA SER A 107 7.97 -10.42 6.33
C SER A 107 8.63 -11.73 5.90
N GLU A 108 9.11 -11.82 4.66
CA GLU A 108 9.69 -13.03 4.09
C GLU A 108 11.11 -12.82 3.55
N ILE A 109 11.85 -13.93 3.47
CA ILE A 109 13.06 -13.99 2.64
C ILE A 109 12.64 -14.56 1.30
N SER A 110 12.84 -13.81 0.23
CA SER A 110 12.51 -14.24 -1.14
C SER A 110 13.77 -14.43 -1.97
N VAL A 111 13.76 -15.39 -2.88
CA VAL A 111 14.85 -15.65 -3.82
C VAL A 111 14.34 -15.43 -5.25
N SER A 112 15.13 -14.75 -6.06
CA SER A 112 14.84 -14.46 -7.46
C SER A 112 16.09 -14.58 -8.31
N TYR A 113 15.90 -14.71 -9.62
CA TYR A 113 16.97 -14.71 -10.61
C TYR A 113 16.91 -13.40 -11.36
N GLU A 114 18.01 -12.65 -11.36
CA GLU A 114 18.07 -11.32 -11.98
C GLU A 114 19.31 -11.21 -12.87
N ILE A 115 19.21 -10.48 -13.98
CA ILE A 115 20.37 -10.11 -14.77
C ILE A 115 20.97 -8.84 -14.14
N ARG A 116 22.23 -8.92 -13.71
CA ARG A 116 22.96 -7.76 -13.16
C ARG A 116 24.27 -7.51 -13.90
N THR A 117 24.59 -6.22 -14.04
CA THR A 117 25.97 -5.79 -14.34
C THR A 117 26.80 -5.89 -13.06
N LEU A 118 27.86 -6.69 -13.12
CA LEU A 118 28.76 -6.93 -12.00
C LEU A 118 29.86 -5.86 -11.94
N ALA A 119 30.65 -5.86 -10.86
CA ALA A 119 31.71 -4.88 -10.63
C ALA A 119 32.81 -4.91 -11.71
N ASP A 120 32.98 -6.04 -12.41
CA ASP A 120 33.90 -6.19 -13.53
C ASP A 120 33.32 -5.68 -14.87
N GLY A 121 32.12 -5.10 -14.86
CA GLY A 121 31.40 -4.62 -16.04
C GLY A 121 30.72 -5.72 -16.86
N SER A 122 30.84 -6.99 -16.47
CA SER A 122 30.17 -8.10 -17.15
C SER A 122 28.69 -8.16 -16.76
N SER A 123 27.85 -8.62 -17.69
CA SER A 123 26.46 -8.96 -17.39
C SER A 123 26.36 -10.45 -17.05
N SER A 124 25.69 -10.78 -15.95
CA SER A 124 25.47 -12.15 -15.50
C SER A 124 24.07 -12.30 -14.93
N GLU A 125 23.46 -13.45 -15.18
CA GLU A 125 22.36 -13.92 -14.33
C GLU A 125 22.93 -14.22 -12.94
N VAL A 126 22.29 -13.68 -11.91
CA VAL A 126 22.67 -13.85 -10.50
C VAL A 126 21.46 -14.35 -9.72
N GLN A 127 21.73 -15.07 -8.65
CA GLN A 127 20.70 -15.38 -7.65
C GLN A 127 20.69 -14.26 -6.62
N VAL A 128 19.52 -13.65 -6.42
CA VAL A 128 19.31 -12.58 -5.45
C VAL A 128 18.37 -13.08 -4.37
N PHE A 129 18.75 -12.92 -3.11
CA PHE A 129 17.81 -13.07 -2.01
C PHE A 129 17.58 -11.75 -1.28
N TYR A 130 16.32 -11.43 -1.07
CA TYR A 130 15.85 -10.24 -0.36
C TYR A 130 15.49 -10.63 1.07
N VAL A 131 16.01 -9.87 2.03
CA VAL A 131 15.63 -9.96 3.44
C VAL A 131 14.62 -8.84 3.71
N GLY A 132 13.35 -9.17 3.53
CA GLY A 132 12.29 -8.19 3.52
C GLY A 132 12.51 -7.10 2.47
N LEU A 133 12.22 -5.85 2.84
CA LEU A 133 12.44 -4.66 1.98
C LEU A 133 13.70 -3.87 2.34
N ALA A 134 14.46 -4.31 3.35
CA ALA A 134 15.57 -3.53 3.91
C ALA A 134 16.92 -3.80 3.23
N GLN A 135 17.17 -5.05 2.83
CA GLN A 135 18.46 -5.44 2.28
C GLN A 135 18.34 -6.67 1.39
N ALA A 136 19.27 -6.79 0.46
CA ALA A 136 19.37 -7.92 -0.44
C ALA A 136 20.83 -8.30 -0.68
N TYR A 137 21.03 -9.52 -1.15
CA TYR A 137 22.34 -10.04 -1.50
C TYR A 137 22.23 -10.79 -2.80
N TYR A 138 23.25 -10.69 -3.64
CA TYR A 138 23.36 -11.52 -4.83
C TYR A 138 24.63 -12.34 -4.85
N ILE A 139 24.59 -13.45 -5.58
CA ILE A 139 25.77 -14.25 -5.95
C ILE A 139 25.68 -14.64 -7.43
N SER A 140 26.77 -14.45 -8.17
CA SER A 140 26.90 -14.91 -9.56
C SER A 140 27.44 -16.34 -9.61
N PRO A 141 27.28 -17.05 -10.75
CA PRO A 141 27.89 -18.37 -10.96
C PRO A 141 29.42 -18.38 -10.81
N ARG A 142 30.08 -17.21 -10.95
CA ARG A 142 31.53 -17.05 -10.78
C ARG A 142 31.95 -16.70 -9.35
N GLY A 143 31.00 -16.64 -8.41
CA GLY A 143 31.27 -16.30 -7.01
C GLY A 143 31.38 -14.79 -6.72
N LEU A 144 31.08 -13.94 -7.70
CA LEU A 144 31.00 -12.48 -7.47
C LEU A 144 29.69 -12.18 -6.76
N ALA A 145 29.79 -11.48 -5.62
CA ALA A 145 28.65 -11.18 -4.78
C ALA A 145 28.52 -9.68 -4.55
N GLY A 146 27.33 -9.26 -4.14
CA GLY A 146 27.08 -7.89 -3.76
C GLY A 146 25.91 -7.73 -2.82
N ILE A 147 25.84 -6.54 -2.24
CA ILE A 147 24.87 -6.15 -1.22
C ILE A 147 24.01 -5.03 -1.81
N GLY A 148 22.71 -5.24 -1.81
CA GLY A 148 21.69 -4.31 -2.30
C GLY A 148 20.97 -3.64 -1.14
N ARG A 149 20.73 -2.33 -1.25
CA ARG A 149 19.95 -1.56 -0.28
C ARG A 149 19.02 -0.57 -0.98
N PRO A 150 17.81 -0.33 -0.47
CA PRO A 150 16.93 0.68 -0.99
C PRO A 150 17.51 2.09 -0.73
N THR A 151 17.33 2.99 -1.70
CA THR A 151 17.61 4.42 -1.56
C THR A 151 16.48 5.23 -2.21
N GLU A 152 16.48 6.55 -2.05
CA GLU A 152 15.49 7.43 -2.70
C GLU A 152 15.50 7.34 -4.23
N ASP A 153 16.64 6.94 -4.81
CA ASP A 153 16.84 6.78 -6.26
C ASP A 153 16.60 5.35 -6.75
N GLY A 154 16.20 4.43 -5.86
CA GLY A 154 16.15 3.00 -6.15
C GLY A 154 17.18 2.18 -5.40
N TRP A 155 17.24 0.89 -5.70
CA TRP A 155 18.17 -0.04 -5.06
C TRP A 155 19.60 0.18 -5.55
N LYS A 156 20.51 0.49 -4.62
CA LYS A 156 21.96 0.61 -4.89
C LYS A 156 22.68 -0.67 -4.48
N TRP A 157 23.64 -1.07 -5.29
CA TRP A 157 24.38 -2.31 -5.15
C TRP A 157 25.87 -2.05 -5.01
N GLU A 158 26.48 -2.71 -4.04
CA GLU A 158 27.91 -2.63 -3.75
C GLU A 158 28.53 -4.02 -3.82
N SER A 159 29.75 -4.12 -4.37
CA SER A 159 30.48 -5.39 -4.39
C SER A 159 30.82 -5.85 -2.98
N ALA A 160 30.65 -7.14 -2.70
CA ALA A 160 31.01 -7.74 -1.44
C ALA A 160 32.48 -8.23 -1.42
N SER A 161 33.08 -8.29 -0.23
CA SER A 161 34.40 -8.91 -0.05
C SER A 161 34.34 -10.42 -0.26
N ALA A 162 35.47 -11.08 -0.54
CA ALA A 162 35.50 -12.54 -0.72
C ALA A 162 34.97 -13.31 0.50
N ALA A 163 35.27 -12.85 1.71
CA ALA A 163 34.74 -13.44 2.95
C ALA A 163 33.21 -13.33 3.01
N THR A 164 32.68 -12.16 2.66
CA THR A 164 31.24 -11.92 2.59
C THR A 164 30.58 -12.73 1.47
N SER A 165 31.22 -12.88 0.31
CA SER A 165 30.72 -13.74 -0.78
C SER A 165 30.51 -15.17 -0.31
N SER A 166 31.46 -15.73 0.46
CA SER A 166 31.31 -17.09 1.02
C SER A 166 30.12 -17.19 1.99
N GLN A 167 29.88 -16.17 2.81
CA GLN A 167 28.73 -16.11 3.72
C GLN A 167 27.41 -16.00 2.94
N ILE A 168 27.36 -15.17 1.90
CA ILE A 168 26.20 -15.02 1.01
C ILE A 168 25.85 -16.36 0.35
N THR A 169 26.85 -17.07 -0.18
CA THR A 169 26.66 -18.41 -0.77
C THR A 169 26.10 -19.39 0.26
N GLN A 170 26.69 -19.44 1.46
CA GLN A 170 26.22 -20.32 2.53
C GLN A 170 24.76 -20.02 2.91
N ALA A 171 24.41 -18.74 3.11
CA ALA A 171 23.05 -18.33 3.44
C ALA A 171 22.06 -18.76 2.35
N LEU A 172 22.42 -18.57 1.08
CA LEU A 172 21.57 -18.94 -0.05
C LEU A 172 21.36 -20.46 -0.14
N GLU A 173 22.41 -21.27 0.09
CA GLU A 173 22.28 -22.72 0.11
C GLU A 173 21.39 -23.21 1.27
N ILE A 174 21.47 -22.57 2.44
CA ILE A 174 20.56 -22.85 3.57
C ILE A 174 19.12 -22.48 3.22
N ILE A 175 18.88 -21.29 2.64
CA ILE A 175 17.54 -20.84 2.20
C ILE A 175 16.94 -21.83 1.19
N GLN A 176 17.77 -22.39 0.31
CA GLN A 176 17.36 -23.38 -0.70
C GLN A 176 17.28 -24.82 -0.16
N GLY A 177 17.51 -25.04 1.14
CA GLY A 177 17.47 -26.37 1.76
C GLY A 177 18.60 -27.31 1.33
N LYS A 178 19.68 -26.78 0.75
CA LYS A 178 20.86 -27.56 0.32
C LYS A 178 21.83 -27.84 1.46
N GLN A 179 21.73 -27.07 2.54
CA GLN A 179 22.52 -27.22 3.76
C GLN A 179 21.63 -27.30 5.00
N THR A 180 22.19 -27.78 6.11
CA THR A 180 21.50 -27.78 7.40
C THR A 180 21.35 -26.36 7.94
N PRO A 181 20.25 -26.04 8.66
CA PRO A 181 20.05 -24.72 9.25
C PRO A 181 21.21 -24.31 10.17
N SER A 182 21.76 -23.13 9.95
CA SER A 182 22.82 -22.56 10.79
C SER A 182 22.80 -21.02 10.77
N PHE A 183 23.48 -20.41 11.73
CA PHE A 183 23.62 -18.95 11.77
C PHE A 183 24.73 -18.50 10.83
N VAL A 184 24.39 -17.57 9.92
CA VAL A 184 25.34 -16.97 8.98
C VAL A 184 25.46 -15.47 9.27
N PRO A 185 26.66 -14.95 9.60
CA PRO A 185 26.85 -13.54 9.93
C PRO A 185 26.91 -12.69 8.66
N LEU A 186 25.75 -12.26 8.16
CA LEU A 186 25.66 -11.34 7.01
C LEU A 186 25.71 -9.86 7.47
N PRO A 187 26.39 -8.98 6.70
CA PRO A 187 26.51 -7.57 7.06
C PRO A 187 25.21 -6.80 6.82
N ILE A 188 24.56 -6.41 7.92
CA ILE A 188 23.37 -5.55 7.90
C ILE A 188 23.69 -4.12 8.31
N THR A 189 23.08 -3.15 7.62
CA THR A 189 23.14 -1.73 7.99
C THR A 189 21.74 -1.17 7.88
N ILE A 190 21.18 -0.80 9.02
CA ILE A 190 19.91 -0.07 9.10
C ILE A 190 20.29 1.41 9.16
N LYS A 191 19.83 2.19 8.18
CA LYS A 191 19.98 3.65 8.15
C LYS A 191 18.67 4.32 8.50
#